data_AF-A0A382CMH2-F1
#
_entry.id   AF-A0A382CMH2-F1
#
_cell.length_a   1.000
_cell.length_b   1.000
_cell.length_c   1.000
_cell.angle_alpha   90.00
_cell.angle_beta   90.00
_cell.angle_gamma   90.00
#
_symmetry.space_group_name_H-M   'P 1'
#
loop_
_entity.id
_entity.type
_entity.pdbx_description
1 polymer ?
#
loop_
_entity_poly.entity_id
_entity_poly.type
_entity_poly.pdbx_seq_one_letter_code
_entity_poly.pdbx_strand_id
1 'polypeptide(L)'
;MSNHLIIKIEMILHATESFQKITNSFFDMFGIKENEISMQNISGHFGNPISMLRLEIKNKRTGEFVKKLVSMIPKDQMTGLLENIEDYIQDSSLYLRFSKQHFVKKTL
;
A
#
# COMPACT_ATOMS: atom_id res chain seq x y z
N MET A 1 -15.35 20.51 -6.46
CA MET A 1 -15.78 19.10 -6.45
C MET A 1 -15.11 18.40 -5.28
N SER A 2 -15.87 17.78 -4.39
CA SER A 2 -15.31 16.99 -3.29
C SER A 2 -14.71 15.72 -3.86
N ASN A 3 -13.38 15.67 -3.96
CA ASN A 3 -12.67 14.50 -4.43
C ASN A 3 -12.77 13.41 -3.36
N HIS A 4 -13.74 12.50 -3.49
CA HIS A 4 -13.93 11.36 -2.58
C HIS A 4 -12.95 10.22 -2.93
N LEU A 5 -11.68 10.56 -3.09
CA LEU A 5 -10.63 9.56 -3.27
C LEU A 5 -10.46 8.79 -1.96
N ILE A 6 -10.44 7.46 -2.07
CA ILE A 6 -10.17 6.54 -0.97
C ILE A 6 -8.98 5.69 -1.41
N ILE A 7 -7.98 5.56 -0.56
CA ILE A 7 -6.82 4.70 -0.80
C ILE A 7 -6.92 3.53 0.16
N LYS A 8 -6.90 2.31 -0.39
CA LYS A 8 -6.88 1.07 0.38
C LYS A 8 -5.57 0.36 0.14
N ILE A 9 -4.91 -0.03 1.22
CA ILE A 9 -3.68 -0.82 1.17
C ILE A 9 -3.93 -2.11 1.91
N GLU A 10 -3.67 -3.23 1.24
CA GLU A 10 -3.77 -4.57 1.80
C GLU A 10 -2.43 -5.28 1.66
N MET A 11 -2.01 -5.96 2.72
CA MET A 11 -0.75 -6.71 2.73
C MET A 11 -0.88 -7.99 3.54
N ILE A 12 -0.55 -9.12 2.92
CA ILE A 12 -0.42 -10.39 3.63
C ILE A 12 0.92 -10.41 4.37
N LEU A 13 0.87 -10.73 5.66
CA LEU A 13 2.00 -10.95 6.54
C LEU A 13 2.05 -12.42 6.95
N HIS A 14 3.15 -13.09 6.61
CA HIS A 14 3.45 -14.45 7.04
C HIS A 14 4.09 -14.46 8.43
N ALA A 15 4.08 -15.61 9.11
CA ALA A 15 4.63 -15.77 10.45
C ALA A 15 6.12 -15.39 10.59
N THR A 16 6.90 -15.47 9.51
CA THR A 16 8.33 -15.10 9.49
C THR A 16 8.57 -13.62 9.23
N GLU A 17 7.53 -12.85 8.90
CA GLU A 17 7.63 -11.43 8.60
C GLU A 17 7.34 -10.59 9.86
N SER A 18 8.06 -9.48 10.02
CA SER A 18 7.93 -8.63 11.20
C SER A 18 6.91 -7.52 10.96
N PHE A 19 5.83 -7.53 11.73
CA PHE A 19 4.84 -6.45 11.74
C PHE A 19 5.47 -5.09 12.04
N GLN A 20 6.36 -5.02 13.03
CA GLN A 20 7.04 -3.78 13.42
C GLN A 20 7.85 -3.17 12.27
N LYS A 21 8.52 -4.00 11.46
CA LYS A 21 9.27 -3.49 10.29
C LYS A 21 8.33 -2.83 9.28
N ILE A 22 7.14 -3.39 9.09
CA ILE A 22 6.12 -2.85 8.18
C ILE A 22 5.53 -1.55 8.73
N THR A 23 5.14 -1.50 10.00
CA THR A 23 4.56 -0.30 10.61
C THR A 23 5.57 0.85 10.67
N ASN A 24 6.83 0.56 10.97
CA ASN A 24 7.91 1.54 10.92
C ASN A 24 8.12 2.10 9.50
N SER A 25 8.10 1.26 8.46
CA SER A 25 8.17 1.74 7.08
C SER A 25 6.99 2.64 6.70
N PHE A 26 5.77 2.28 7.09
CA PHE A 26 4.59 3.12 6.88
C PHE A 26 4.71 4.47 7.57
N PHE A 27 5.19 4.50 8.81
CA PHE A 27 5.42 5.73 9.55
C PHE A 27 6.50 6.59 8.90
N ASP A 28 7.64 6.01 8.55
CA ASP A 28 8.78 6.75 8.02
C ASP A 28 8.52 7.33 6.61
N MET A 29 7.82 6.58 5.76
CA MET A 29 7.58 6.99 4.37
C MET A 29 6.37 7.92 4.24
N PHE A 30 5.33 7.70 5.05
CA PHE A 30 4.00 8.30 4.85
C PHE A 30 3.37 8.89 6.12
N GLY A 31 4.04 8.81 7.28
CA GLY A 31 3.52 9.32 8.55
C GLY A 31 2.29 8.55 9.07
N ILE A 32 2.09 7.30 8.61
CA ILE A 32 0.98 6.46 9.05
C ILE A 32 1.37 5.78 10.35
N LYS A 33 0.58 6.00 11.40
CA LYS A 33 0.82 5.40 12.72
C LYS A 33 0.34 3.96 12.73
N GLU A 34 0.97 3.15 13.58
CA GLU A 34 0.62 1.73 13.77
C GLU A 34 -0.86 1.52 14.12
N ASN A 35 -1.44 2.41 14.94
CA ASN A 35 -2.85 2.34 15.32
C ASN A 35 -3.85 2.68 14.18
N GLU A 36 -3.36 3.16 13.04
CA GLU A 36 -4.16 3.34 11.82
C GLU A 36 -4.19 2.07 10.95
N ILE A 37 -3.34 1.09 11.25
CA ILE A 37 -3.21 -0.16 10.51
C ILE A 37 -3.96 -1.26 11.28
N SER A 38 -4.97 -1.83 10.64
CA SER A 38 -5.69 -2.98 11.19
C SER A 38 -5.01 -4.28 10.77
N MET A 39 -4.98 -5.27 11.67
CA MET A 39 -4.49 -6.62 11.40
C MET A 39 -5.61 -7.63 11.69
N GLN A 40 -5.86 -8.52 10.74
CA GLN A 40 -6.83 -9.60 10.88
C GLN A 40 -6.15 -10.95 10.61
N ASN A 41 -6.32 -11.92 11.51
CA ASN A 41 -5.90 -13.29 11.24
C ASN A 41 -6.94 -13.97 10.35
N ILE A 42 -6.50 -14.49 9.21
CA ILE A 42 -7.33 -15.21 8.25
C ILE A 42 -6.70 -16.56 7.91
N SER A 43 -7.50 -17.50 7.42
CA SER A 43 -7.00 -18.76 6.90
C SER A 43 -6.50 -18.56 5.47
N GLY A 44 -5.23 -18.89 5.22
CA GLY A 44 -4.64 -18.86 3.89
C GLY A 44 -5.15 -20.01 3.02
N HIS A 45 -4.70 -20.02 1.76
CA HIS A 45 -5.16 -21.00 0.76
C HIS A 45 -5.00 -22.47 1.19
N PHE A 46 -3.97 -22.78 2.00
CA PHE A 46 -3.68 -24.13 2.50
C PHE A 46 -4.11 -24.35 3.96
N GLY A 47 -5.01 -23.51 4.51
CA GLY A 47 -5.43 -23.58 5.91
C GLY A 47 -4.47 -22.92 6.91
N ASN A 48 -3.26 -22.57 6.47
CA ASN A 48 -2.25 -21.92 7.32
C ASN A 48 -2.74 -20.54 7.80
N PRO A 49 -2.58 -20.19 9.08
CA PRO A 49 -2.91 -18.86 9.55
C PRO A 49 -1.98 -17.83 8.89
N ILE A 50 -2.57 -16.79 8.31
CA ILE A 50 -1.87 -15.61 7.80
C ILE A 50 -2.51 -14.36 8.41
N SER A 51 -1.74 -13.30 8.54
CA SER A 51 -2.28 -12.02 9.01
C SER A 51 -2.45 -11.10 7.81
N MET A 52 -3.64 -10.54 7.64
CA MET A 52 -3.94 -9.52 6.64
C MET A 52 -3.86 -8.14 7.30
N LEU A 53 -2.96 -7.31 6.82
CA LEU A 53 -2.88 -5.90 7.16
C LEU A 53 -3.79 -5.11 6.24
N ARG A 54 -4.56 -4.17 6.80
CA ARG A 54 -5.40 -3.25 6.06
C ARG A 54 -5.27 -1.84 6.58
N LEU A 55 -5.12 -0.92 5.66
CA LEU A 55 -5.13 0.52 5.89
C LEU A 55 -6.08 1.19 4.91
N GLU A 56 -6.86 2.15 5.40
CA GLU A 56 -7.76 2.96 4.58
C GLU A 56 -7.52 4.45 4.84
N ILE A 57 -7.13 5.19 3.80
CA ILE A 57 -6.84 6.62 3.87
C ILE A 57 -7.97 7.37 3.15
N LYS A 58 -8.56 8.36 3.83
CA LYS A 58 -9.69 9.16 3.36
C LYS A 58 -9.41 10.65 3.42
N ASN A 59 -10.28 11.42 2.75
CA ASN A 59 -10.37 12.87 2.85
C ASN A 59 -9.07 13.56 2.41
N LYS A 60 -8.72 14.68 3.05
CA LYS A 60 -7.62 15.58 2.68
C LYS A 60 -6.24 14.91 2.63
N ARG A 61 -6.04 13.74 3.27
CA ARG A 61 -4.76 13.02 3.30
C ARG A 61 -4.45 12.25 2.02
N THR A 62 -5.46 11.94 1.20
CA THR A 62 -5.25 11.10 0.01
C THR A 62 -4.42 11.80 -1.06
N GLY A 63 -4.63 13.10 -1.27
CA GLY A 63 -3.84 13.89 -2.22
C GLY A 63 -2.35 13.92 -1.87
N GLU A 64 -2.01 14.19 -0.62
CA GLU A 64 -0.62 14.21 -0.15
C GLU A 64 0.02 12.81 -0.17
N PHE A 65 -0.75 11.78 0.17
CA PHE A 65 -0.28 10.40 0.05
C PHE A 65 0.08 10.05 -1.40
N VAL A 66 -0.79 10.33 -2.36
CA VAL A 66 -0.53 10.03 -3.79
C VAL A 66 0.68 10.81 -4.29
N LYS A 67 0.78 12.11 -3.97
CA LYS A 67 1.96 12.92 -4.33
C LYS A 67 3.25 12.31 -3.79
N LYS A 68 3.24 11.90 -2.51
CA LYS A 68 4.40 11.25 -1.89
C LYS A 68 4.72 9.92 -2.56
N LEU A 69 3.72 9.07 -2.80
CA LEU A 69 3.88 7.79 -3.48
C LEU A 69 4.54 7.96 -4.86
N VAL A 70 3.98 8.84 -5.70
CA VAL A 70 4.49 9.13 -7.04
C VAL A 70 5.92 9.68 -6.99
N SER A 71 6.25 10.53 -6.01
CA SER A 71 7.61 11.09 -5.85
C SER A 71 8.67 10.05 -5.49
N MET A 72 8.28 8.87 -5.01
CA MET A 72 9.17 7.80 -4.60
C MET A 72 9.41 6.76 -5.70
N ILE A 73 8.60 6.77 -6.76
CA ILE A 73 8.74 5.83 -7.88
C ILE A 73 9.71 6.43 -8.91
N PRO A 74 10.74 5.70 -9.37
CA PRO A 74 11.64 6.14 -10.42
C PRO A 74 10.90 6.57 -11.70
N LYS A 75 11.40 7.61 -12.38
CA LYS A 75 10.71 8.19 -13.55
C LYS A 75 10.49 7.20 -14.69
N ASP A 76 11.49 6.36 -14.96
CA ASP A 76 11.44 5.29 -15.95
C ASP A 76 10.36 4.25 -15.65
N GLN A 77 10.24 3.84 -14.38
CA GLN A 77 9.16 2.95 -13.95
C GLN A 77 7.78 3.60 -14.04
N MET A 78 7.68 4.88 -13.66
CA MET A 78 6.43 5.64 -13.78
C MET A 78 5.99 5.78 -15.23
N THR A 79 6.92 6.05 -16.17
CA THR A 79 6.60 6.11 -17.60
C THR A 79 6.01 4.78 -18.09
N GLY A 80 6.65 3.64 -17.75
CA GLY A 80 6.12 2.33 -18.13
C GLY A 80 4.76 2.00 -17.51
N LEU A 81 4.49 2.47 -16.28
CA LEU A 81 3.18 2.36 -15.64
C LEU A 81 2.12 3.20 -16.33
N LEU A 82 2.47 4.42 -16.78
CA LEU A 82 1.55 5.31 -17.49
C LEU A 82 1.20 4.79 -18.89
N GLU A 83 2.16 4.20 -19.59
CA GLU A 83 1.94 3.59 -20.92
C GLU A 83 0.93 2.44 -20.89
N ASN A 84 0.84 1.72 -19.78
CA ASN A 84 -0.05 0.56 -19.61
C ASN A 84 -1.05 0.77 -18.47
N ILE A 85 -1.40 2.03 -18.15
CA ILE A 85 -2.20 2.34 -16.96
C ILE A 85 -3.60 1.71 -16.99
N GLU A 86 -4.16 1.53 -18.18
CA GLU A 86 -5.49 0.94 -18.39
C GLU A 86 -5.55 -0.50 -17.87
N ASP A 87 -4.46 -1.27 -17.96
CA ASP A 87 -4.39 -2.65 -17.46
C ASP A 87 -4.50 -2.74 -15.93
N TYR A 88 -4.23 -1.64 -15.24
CA TYR A 88 -4.31 -1.54 -13.79
C TYR A 88 -5.62 -0.90 -13.31
N ILE A 89 -6.47 -0.44 -14.23
CA ILE A 89 -7.76 0.17 -13.90
C ILE A 89 -8.86 -0.89 -14.01
N GLN A 90 -9.61 -1.04 -12.93
CA GLN A 90 -10.87 -1.77 -12.94
C GLN A 90 -11.97 -0.86 -12.38
N ASP A 91 -13.02 -0.67 -13.18
CA ASP A 91 -14.12 0.28 -12.94
C ASP A 91 -13.61 1.72 -12.74
N SER A 92 -13.48 2.16 -11.49
CA SER A 92 -12.97 3.49 -11.10
C SER A 92 -11.81 3.41 -10.11
N SER A 93 -11.15 2.25 -10.03
CA SER A 93 -10.05 1.98 -9.10
C SER A 93 -8.77 1.62 -9.86
N LEU A 94 -7.67 2.24 -9.46
CA LEU A 94 -6.31 1.91 -9.92
C LEU A 94 -5.67 0.92 -8.93
N TYR A 95 -5.32 -0.27 -9.42
CA TYR A 95 -4.74 -1.35 -8.64
C TYR A 95 -3.23 -1.42 -8.86
N LEU A 96 -2.45 -1.01 -7.87
CA LEU A 96 -0.99 -1.06 -7.90
C LEU A 96 -0.45 -2.11 -6.93
N ARG A 97 0.54 -2.88 -7.37
CA ARG A 97 1.23 -3.88 -6.54
C ARG A 97 2.68 -3.45 -6.35
N PHE A 98 3.10 -3.37 -5.09
CA PHE A 98 4.48 -3.05 -4.72
C PHE A 98 5.15 -4.24 -4.02
N SER A 99 6.46 -4.34 -4.14
CA SER A 99 7.24 -5.37 -3.45
C SER A 99 7.30 -5.08 -1.95
N LYS A 100 6.82 -6.04 -1.13
CA LYS A 100 6.97 -5.99 0.34
C LYS A 100 8.44 -5.82 0.77
N GLN A 101 9.36 -6.44 0.03
CA GLN A 101 10.79 -6.40 0.36
C GLN A 101 11.41 -5.03 0.09
N HIS A 102 11.01 -4.34 -0.99
CA HIS A 102 11.42 -2.95 -1.24
C HIS A 102 10.78 -2.00 -0.23
N PHE A 103 9.50 -2.21 0.09
CA PHE A 103 8.78 -1.41 1.07
C PHE A 103 9.44 -1.42 2.46
N VAL A 104 9.86 -2.60 2.96
CA VAL A 104 10.63 -2.70 4.23
C VAL A 104 11.98 -1.97 4.16
N LYS A 105 12.59 -1.89 2.96
CA LYS A 105 13.80 -1.11 2.71
C LYS A 105 13.54 0.37 2.45
N LYS A 106 12.27 0.79 2.51
CA LYS A 106 11.79 2.17 2.28
C LYS A 106 12.05 2.66 0.85
N THR A 107 12.04 1.74 -0.11
CA THR A 107 12.05 2.04 -1.55
C THR A 107 10.77 1.50 -2.18
N LEU A 108 10.36 2.08 -3.31
CA LEU A 108 9.22 1.62 -4.10
C LEU A 108 9.67 1.21 -5.50
#